data_AF-E0PN97-F1
#
_entry.id   AF-E0PN97-F1
#
_cell.length_a   1.000
_cell.length_b   1.000
_cell.length_c   1.000
_cell.angle_alpha   90.00
_cell.angle_beta   90.00
_cell.angle_gamma   90.00
#
_symmetry.space_group_name_H-M   'P 1'
#
loop_
_entity.id
_entity.type
_entity.pdbx_description
1 polymer ?
#
loop_
_entity_poly.entity_id
_entity_poly.type
_entity_poly.pdbx_seq_one_letter_code
_entity_poly.pdbx_strand_id
1 'polypeptide(L)'
;MKGGWKLPRDGTKNLTPMNKRSLEEQKELQRKGGKASGIARRKKADLKKAFETLLSLDVTDSKIKKQLEEMGMAGNNEALLAFATNQQAIKGNQKATQNIVKLTNTKDRYDIQEQKERIKVLKHENRERAETEKGFSETIHIVDE
;
A
#
# COMPACT_ATOMS: atom_id res chain seq x y z
N MET A 1 22.40 -13.42 29.98
CA MET A 1 21.08 -14.11 29.97
C MET A 1 20.22 -13.51 28.86
N LYS A 2 19.66 -14.35 27.98
CA LYS A 2 18.94 -13.96 26.76
C LYS A 2 17.60 -13.28 27.10
N GLY A 3 17.43 -12.03 26.69
CA GLY A 3 16.13 -11.34 26.71
C GLY A 3 15.26 -11.85 25.55
N GLY A 4 14.33 -12.76 25.86
CA GLY A 4 13.40 -13.30 24.88
C GLY A 4 12.38 -12.25 24.42
N TRP A 5 12.34 -11.99 23.13
CA TRP A 5 11.29 -11.21 22.47
C TRP A 5 9.94 -11.91 22.70
N LYS A 6 9.06 -11.34 23.53
CA LYS A 6 7.67 -11.82 23.66
C LYS A 6 6.95 -11.51 22.34
N LEU A 7 6.66 -12.56 21.58
CA LEU A 7 5.79 -12.47 20.40
C LEU A 7 4.41 -11.90 20.79
N PRO A 8 3.77 -11.10 19.93
CA PRO A 8 2.43 -10.59 20.18
C PRO A 8 1.46 -11.75 20.43
N ARG A 9 0.55 -11.56 21.40
CA ARG A 9 -0.46 -12.57 21.76
C ARG A 9 -1.27 -12.93 20.51
N ASP A 10 -1.26 -14.21 20.17
CA ASP A 10 -2.03 -14.75 19.07
C ASP A 10 -3.53 -14.63 19.37
N GLY A 11 -4.18 -13.67 18.70
CA GLY A 11 -5.61 -13.39 18.82
C GLY A 11 -6.51 -14.47 18.19
N THR A 12 -5.93 -15.51 17.58
CA THR A 12 -6.69 -16.57 16.92
C THR A 12 -7.08 -17.72 17.85
N LYS A 13 -6.52 -17.80 19.06
CA LYS A 13 -6.75 -18.90 20.02
C LYS A 13 -8.21 -19.14 20.40
N ASN A 14 -9.06 -18.11 20.29
CA ASN A 14 -10.48 -18.16 20.63
C ASN A 14 -11.41 -18.25 19.40
N LEU A 15 -10.86 -18.43 18.19
CA LEU A 15 -11.65 -18.49 16.96
C LEU A 15 -11.92 -19.94 16.55
N THR A 16 -13.18 -20.27 16.25
CA THR A 16 -13.51 -21.56 15.63
C THR A 16 -13.13 -21.51 14.15
N PRO A 17 -12.19 -22.36 13.69
CA PRO A 17 -11.75 -22.35 12.30
C PRO A 17 -12.87 -22.84 11.37
N MET A 18 -12.87 -22.33 10.14
CA MET A 18 -13.99 -22.48 9.20
C MET A 18 -14.28 -23.94 8.85
N ASN A 19 -13.24 -24.77 8.77
CA ASN A 19 -13.34 -26.22 8.51
C ASN A 19 -14.04 -27.01 9.63
N LYS A 20 -14.19 -26.44 10.83
CA LYS A 20 -14.90 -27.05 11.96
C LYS A 20 -16.36 -26.57 12.08
N ARG A 21 -16.83 -25.73 11.16
CA ARG A 21 -18.22 -25.20 11.15
C ARG A 21 -19.09 -25.98 10.17
N SER A 22 -20.40 -26.01 10.41
CA SER A 22 -21.35 -26.62 9.47
C SER A 22 -21.40 -25.85 8.14
N LEU A 23 -21.77 -26.52 7.06
CA LEU A 23 -21.84 -25.91 5.73
C LEU A 23 -22.79 -24.69 5.69
N GLU A 24 -23.91 -24.75 6.43
CA GLU A 24 -24.88 -23.66 6.51
C GLU A 24 -24.31 -22.44 7.26
N GLU A 25 -23.63 -22.65 8.40
CA GLU A 25 -22.95 -21.56 9.10
C GLU A 25 -21.86 -20.92 8.23
N GLN A 26 -21.14 -21.73 7.47
CA GLN A 26 -20.12 -21.26 6.56
C GLN A 26 -20.70 -20.34 5.48
N LYS A 27 -21.82 -20.73 4.85
CA LYS A 27 -22.53 -19.91 3.86
C LYS A 27 -23.03 -18.60 4.48
N GLU A 28 -23.64 -18.65 5.66
CA GLU A 28 -24.18 -17.49 6.37
C GLU A 28 -23.06 -16.47 6.70
N LEU A 29 -21.90 -16.94 7.18
CA LEU A 29 -20.74 -16.10 7.46
C LEU A 29 -20.15 -15.48 6.18
N GLN A 30 -20.01 -16.26 5.11
CA GLN A 30 -19.53 -15.75 3.82
C GLN A 30 -20.47 -14.69 3.26
N ARG A 31 -21.79 -14.92 3.34
CA ARG A 31 -22.82 -13.95 2.93
C ARG A 31 -22.73 -12.66 3.74
N LYS A 32 -22.62 -12.75 5.08
CA LYS A 32 -22.45 -11.58 5.96
C LYS A 32 -21.16 -10.83 5.66
N GLY A 33 -20.05 -11.54 5.49
CA GLY A 33 -18.76 -10.96 5.12
C GLY A 33 -18.78 -10.26 3.76
N GLY A 34 -19.38 -10.90 2.76
CA GLY A 34 -19.56 -10.33 1.43
C GLY A 34 -20.42 -9.07 1.44
N LYS A 35 -21.55 -9.09 2.16
CA LYS A 35 -22.41 -7.91 2.32
C LYS A 35 -21.69 -6.76 3.03
N ALA A 36 -21.02 -7.04 4.16
CA ALA A 36 -20.27 -6.03 4.91
C ALA A 36 -19.12 -5.45 4.08
N SER A 37 -18.36 -6.30 3.39
CA SER A 37 -17.29 -5.86 2.47
C SER A 37 -17.85 -5.02 1.33
N GLY A 38 -18.98 -5.41 0.74
CA GLY A 38 -19.65 -4.65 -0.31
C GLY A 38 -20.11 -3.26 0.16
N ILE A 39 -20.68 -3.17 1.37
CA ILE A 39 -21.05 -1.89 1.99
C ILE A 39 -19.81 -1.02 2.20
N ALA A 40 -18.73 -1.57 2.76
CA ALA A 40 -17.49 -0.83 2.99
C ALA A 40 -16.85 -0.34 1.68
N ARG A 41 -16.85 -1.17 0.63
CA ARG A 41 -16.35 -0.80 -0.71
C ARG A 41 -17.17 0.31 -1.33
N ARG A 42 -18.51 0.25 -1.25
CA ARG A 42 -19.40 1.32 -1.72
C ARG A 42 -19.16 2.62 -0.97
N LYS A 43 -19.13 2.58 0.37
CA LYS A 43 -18.81 3.76 1.20
C LYS A 43 -17.49 4.41 0.82
N LYS A 44 -16.45 3.61 0.54
CA LYS A 44 -15.15 4.12 0.07
C LYS A 44 -15.27 4.76 -1.32
N ALA A 45 -16.02 4.17 -2.24
CA ALA A 45 -16.24 4.72 -3.57
C ALA A 45 -17.05 6.03 -3.52
N ASP A 46 -18.10 6.08 -2.70
CA ASP A 46 -18.93 7.27 -2.53
C ASP A 46 -18.14 8.40 -1.88
N LEU A 47 -17.31 8.09 -0.88
CA LEU A 47 -16.38 9.06 -0.30
C LEU A 47 -15.39 9.60 -1.32
N LYS A 48 -14.83 8.72 -2.17
CA LYS A 48 -13.91 9.14 -3.24
C LYS A 48 -14.61 10.12 -4.18
N LYS A 49 -15.83 9.80 -4.63
CA LYS A 49 -16.63 10.69 -5.49
C LYS A 49 -16.90 12.03 -4.82
N ALA A 50 -17.28 12.04 -3.54
CA ALA A 50 -17.53 13.26 -2.79
C ALA A 50 -16.27 14.15 -2.72
N PHE A 51 -15.10 13.54 -2.48
CA PHE A 51 -13.83 14.28 -2.50
C PHE A 51 -13.47 14.80 -3.90
N GLU A 52 -13.68 14.02 -4.95
CA GLU A 52 -13.47 14.48 -6.34
C GLU A 52 -14.35 15.70 -6.66
N THR A 53 -15.62 15.68 -6.25
CA THR A 53 -16.50 16.85 -6.35
C THR A 53 -15.93 18.04 -5.58
N LEU A 54 -15.59 17.86 -4.29
CA LEU A 54 -15.06 18.96 -3.46
C LEU A 54 -13.78 19.57 -4.04
N LEU A 55 -12.87 18.75 -4.56
CA LEU A 55 -11.63 19.20 -5.19
C LEU A 55 -11.87 19.97 -6.50
N SER A 56 -12.90 19.58 -7.27
CA SER A 56 -13.27 20.25 -8.52
C SER A 56 -13.96 21.60 -8.32
N LEU A 57 -14.54 21.87 -7.14
CA LEU A 57 -15.19 23.13 -6.84
C LEU A 57 -14.19 24.29 -6.80
N ASP A 58 -14.69 25.49 -7.12
CA ASP A 58 -13.93 26.72 -7.00
C ASP A 58 -13.53 27.02 -5.57
N VAL A 59 -12.37 27.67 -5.43
CA VAL A 59 -11.91 28.22 -4.16
C VAL A 59 -12.88 29.32 -3.71
N THR A 60 -13.34 29.22 -2.47
CA THR A 60 -14.30 30.17 -1.89
C THR A 60 -13.68 31.54 -1.61
N ASP A 61 -12.39 31.58 -1.28
CA ASP A 61 -11.64 32.82 -1.06
C ASP A 61 -11.17 33.41 -2.40
N SER A 62 -11.74 34.56 -2.76
CA SER A 62 -11.47 35.25 -4.02
C SER A 62 -10.03 35.76 -4.14
N LYS A 63 -9.35 36.05 -3.03
CA LYS A 63 -7.95 36.48 -3.04
C LYS A 63 -7.04 35.30 -3.34
N ILE A 64 -7.28 34.17 -2.68
CA ILE A 64 -6.52 32.94 -2.95
C ILE A 64 -6.76 32.47 -4.38
N LYS A 65 -8.02 32.52 -4.85
CA LYS A 65 -8.36 32.18 -6.24
C LYS A 65 -7.55 33.00 -7.25
N LYS A 66 -7.51 34.32 -7.09
CA LYS A 66 -6.70 35.21 -7.93
C LYS A 66 -5.22 34.90 -7.87
N GLN A 67 -4.67 34.62 -6.68
CA GLN A 67 -3.27 34.24 -6.53
C GLN A 67 -2.95 32.95 -7.30
N LEU A 68 -3.82 31.95 -7.27
CA LEU A 68 -3.65 30.72 -8.04
C LEU A 68 -3.67 31.01 -9.56
N GLU A 69 -4.62 31.82 -10.02
CA GLU A 69 -4.77 32.20 -11.42
C GLU A 69 -3.56 33.01 -11.94
N GLU A 70 -3.03 33.94 -11.13
CA GLU A 70 -1.80 34.71 -11.43
C GLU A 70 -0.57 33.79 -11.55
N MET A 71 -0.55 32.67 -10.82
CA MET A 71 0.49 31.64 -10.95
C MET A 71 0.24 30.67 -12.12
N GLY A 72 -0.80 30.88 -12.92
CA GLY A 72 -1.19 30.02 -14.04
C GLY A 72 -1.86 28.72 -13.62
N MET A 73 -2.32 28.61 -12.37
CA MET A 73 -3.06 27.45 -11.86
C MET A 73 -4.58 27.67 -11.96
N ALA A 74 -5.34 26.58 -11.93
CA ALA A 74 -6.80 26.64 -11.87
C ALA A 74 -7.27 27.24 -10.53
N GLY A 75 -8.36 28.02 -10.55
CA GLY A 75 -8.97 28.59 -9.35
C GLY A 75 -9.81 27.61 -8.52
N ASN A 76 -9.46 26.31 -8.53
CA ASN A 76 -10.21 25.24 -7.85
C ASN A 76 -9.48 24.70 -6.62
N ASN A 77 -10.19 23.92 -5.81
CA ASN A 77 -9.67 23.38 -4.55
C ASN A 77 -8.53 22.37 -4.74
N GLU A 78 -8.45 21.70 -5.88
CA GLU A 78 -7.34 20.81 -6.23
C GLU A 78 -6.02 21.57 -6.35
N ALA A 79 -6.01 22.65 -7.14
CA ALA A 79 -4.86 23.52 -7.28
C ALA A 79 -4.46 24.16 -5.94
N LEU A 80 -5.44 24.58 -5.15
CA LEU A 80 -5.20 25.11 -3.80
C LEU A 80 -4.51 24.07 -2.90
N LEU A 81 -4.97 22.82 -2.91
CA LEU A 81 -4.37 21.74 -2.12
C LEU A 81 -2.93 21.47 -2.57
N ALA A 82 -2.67 21.45 -3.88
CA ALA A 82 -1.32 21.28 -4.41
C ALA A 82 -0.38 22.42 -3.96
N PHE A 83 -0.84 23.67 -4.08
CA PHE A 83 -0.10 24.85 -3.66
C PHE A 83 0.20 24.84 -2.15
N ALA A 84 -0.81 24.55 -1.31
CA ALA A 84 -0.63 24.46 0.14
C ALA A 84 0.31 23.32 0.55
N THR A 85 0.24 22.17 -0.14
CA THR A 85 1.15 21.03 0.10
C THR A 85 2.59 21.39 -0.26
N ASN A 86 2.79 22.08 -1.40
CA ASN A 86 4.09 22.57 -1.80
C ASN A 86 4.68 23.57 -0.79
N GLN A 87 3.87 24.53 -0.31
CA GLN A 87 4.29 25.44 0.75
C GLN A 87 4.72 24.72 2.04
N GLN A 88 3.99 23.69 2.45
CA GLN A 88 4.38 22.88 3.62
C GLN A 88 5.69 22.14 3.38
N ALA A 89 5.89 21.59 2.19
CA ALA A 89 7.15 20.93 1.83
C ALA A 89 8.34 21.91 1.88
N ILE A 90 8.18 23.12 1.34
CA ILE A 90 9.19 24.19 1.42
C ILE A 90 9.49 24.57 2.87
N LYS A 91 8.48 24.58 3.75
CA LYS A 91 8.64 24.82 5.19
C LYS A 91 9.26 23.64 5.97
N GLY A 92 9.69 22.58 5.29
CA GLY A 92 10.38 21.45 5.90
C GLY A 92 9.48 20.29 6.34
N ASN A 93 8.20 20.26 5.93
CA ASN A 93 7.34 19.10 6.17
C ASN A 93 7.79 17.92 5.28
N GLN A 94 8.63 17.04 5.82
CA GLN A 94 9.17 15.87 5.11
C GLN A 94 8.06 14.97 4.54
N LYS A 95 6.90 14.87 5.20
CA LYS A 95 5.80 14.04 4.70
C LYS A 95 5.17 14.65 3.45
N ALA A 96 4.98 15.96 3.42
CA ALA A 96 4.53 16.68 2.23
C ALA A 96 5.53 16.53 1.08
N THR A 97 6.83 16.68 1.37
CA THR A 97 7.91 16.43 0.39
C THR A 97 7.87 15.02 -0.17
N GLN A 98 7.76 14.00 0.69
CA GLN A 98 7.64 12.60 0.25
C GLN A 98 6.41 12.37 -0.62
N ASN A 99 5.28 12.99 -0.29
CA ASN A 99 4.05 12.84 -1.07
C ASN A 99 4.21 13.48 -2.45
N ILE A 100 4.79 14.69 -2.54
CA ILE A 100 5.08 15.35 -3.82
C ILE A 100 6.03 14.49 -4.65
N VAL A 101 7.16 14.04 -4.08
CA VAL A 101 8.14 13.20 -4.77
C VAL A 101 7.51 11.91 -5.30
N LYS A 102 6.62 11.26 -4.54
CA LYS A 102 5.92 10.06 -4.99
C LYS A 102 4.96 10.34 -6.15
N LEU A 103 4.35 11.51 -6.19
CA LEU A 103 3.43 11.92 -7.25
C LEU A 103 4.19 12.32 -8.53
N THR A 104 5.36 12.94 -8.40
CA THR A 104 6.16 13.40 -9.55
C THR A 104 7.08 12.31 -10.11
N ASN A 105 7.60 11.40 -9.27
CA ASN A 105 8.45 10.28 -9.70
C ASN A 105 7.62 9.05 -10.07
N THR A 106 6.67 9.18 -10.99
CA THR A 106 6.05 8.00 -11.61
C THR A 106 7.04 7.37 -12.58
N LYS A 107 7.58 6.21 -12.19
CA LYS A 107 8.38 5.38 -13.09
C LYS A 107 7.56 5.03 -14.33
N ASP A 108 8.19 5.06 -15.50
CA ASP A 108 7.51 4.70 -16.74
C ASP A 108 7.12 3.20 -16.72
N ARG A 109 6.13 2.81 -17.51
CA ARG A 109 5.72 1.41 -17.68
C ARG A 109 6.90 0.51 -18.06
N TYR A 110 7.84 1.03 -18.85
CA TYR A 110 9.05 0.32 -19.24
C TYR A 110 10.01 0.14 -18.05
N ASP A 111 10.24 1.17 -17.23
CA ASP A 111 11.02 1.04 -16.00
C ASP A 111 10.43 -0.01 -15.04
N ILE A 112 9.09 -0.06 -14.93
CA ILE A 112 8.41 -1.03 -14.07
C ILE A 112 8.58 -2.46 -14.63
N GLN A 113 8.56 -2.63 -15.96
CA GLN A 113 8.76 -3.93 -16.60
C GLN A 113 10.20 -4.43 -16.40
N GLU A 114 11.19 -3.56 -16.67
CA GLU A 114 12.60 -3.89 -16.46
C GLU A 114 12.86 -4.29 -15.00
N GLN A 115 12.30 -3.54 -14.03
CA GLN A 115 12.43 -3.90 -12.62
C GLN A 115 11.80 -5.25 -12.29
N LYS A 116 10.66 -5.60 -12.90
CA LYS A 116 10.02 -6.91 -12.70
C LYS A 116 10.87 -8.03 -13.27
N GLU A 117 11.45 -7.86 -14.45
CA GLU A 117 12.33 -8.85 -15.07
C GLU A 117 13.59 -9.04 -14.25
N ARG A 118 14.22 -7.96 -13.79
CA ARG A 118 15.41 -8.01 -12.93
C ARG A 118 15.13 -8.70 -11.60
N ILE A 119 13.98 -8.43 -10.97
CA ILE A 119 13.53 -9.14 -9.76
C ILE A 119 13.28 -10.63 -10.04
N LYS A 120 12.75 -10.98 -11.21
CA LYS A 120 12.50 -12.37 -11.60
C LYS A 120 13.81 -13.15 -11.77
N VAL A 121 14.80 -12.56 -12.43
CA VAL A 121 16.15 -13.15 -12.60
C VAL A 121 16.80 -13.35 -11.23
N LEU A 122 16.85 -12.31 -10.39
CA LEU A 122 17.43 -12.39 -9.04
C LEU A 122 16.74 -13.45 -8.17
N LYS A 123 15.42 -13.61 -8.28
CA LYS A 123 14.69 -14.66 -7.56
C LYS A 123 15.04 -16.06 -8.05
N HIS A 124 15.27 -16.23 -9.34
CA HIS A 124 15.71 -17.51 -9.91
C HIS A 124 17.11 -17.86 -9.43
N GLU A 125 18.06 -16.93 -9.58
CA GLU A 125 19.44 -17.10 -9.13
C GLU A 125 19.53 -17.40 -7.63
N ASN A 126 18.75 -16.70 -6.80
CA ASN A 126 18.72 -16.96 -5.36
C ASN A 126 18.09 -18.32 -5.02
N ARG A 127 17.12 -18.80 -5.82
CA ARG A 127 16.54 -20.14 -5.63
C ARG A 127 17.56 -21.21 -6.01
N GLU A 128 18.24 -21.07 -7.14
CA GLU A 128 19.27 -22.02 -7.57
C GLU A 128 20.43 -22.06 -6.57
N ARG A 129 20.89 -20.91 -6.07
CA ARG A 129 21.89 -20.87 -5.00
C ARG A 129 21.41 -21.58 -3.73
N ALA A 130 20.17 -21.34 -3.29
CA ALA A 130 19.62 -22.00 -2.11
C ALA A 130 19.47 -23.53 -2.30
N GLU A 131 19.17 -24.00 -3.51
CA GLU A 131 19.10 -25.43 -3.84
C GLU A 131 20.50 -26.05 -3.89
N THR A 132 21.48 -25.33 -4.44
CA THR A 132 22.89 -25.77 -4.49
C THR A 132 23.50 -25.83 -3.08
N GLU A 133 23.21 -24.86 -2.22
CA GLU A 133 23.63 -24.84 -0.82
C GLU A 133 22.99 -25.97 0.01
N LYS A 134 21.73 -26.33 -0.28
CA LYS A 134 21.07 -27.50 0.34
C LYS A 134 21.72 -28.82 -0.10
N GLY A 135 22.01 -28.97 -1.40
CA GLY A 135 22.68 -30.17 -1.91
C GLY A 135 24.10 -30.36 -1.34
N PHE A 136 24.83 -29.26 -1.11
CA PHE A 136 26.14 -29.30 -0.44
C PHE A 136 26.03 -29.70 1.05
N SER A 137 24.97 -29.27 1.74
CA SER A 137 24.72 -29.62 3.14
C SER A 137 24.33 -31.09 3.36
N GLU A 138 23.67 -31.73 2.40
CA GLU A 138 23.26 -33.14 2.51
C GLU A 138 24.38 -34.14 2.18
N THR A 139 25.44 -33.69 1.47
CA THR A 139 26.49 -34.59 0.95
C THR A 139 27.66 -34.81 1.94
N ILE A 140 27.79 -34.01 3.01
CA ILE A 140 28.85 -34.19 4.01
C ILE A 140 28.40 -35.21 5.07
N HIS A 141 28.41 -36.50 4.70
CA HIS A 141 28.52 -37.61 5.66
C HIS A 141 29.99 -38.02 5.72
N ILE A 142 30.73 -37.47 6.68
CA ILE A 142 32.08 -37.94 6.99
C ILE A 142 31.92 -39.28 7.69
N VAL A 143 32.38 -40.35 7.03
CA VAL A 143 32.54 -41.67 7.63
C VAL A 143 33.89 -41.65 8.34
N ASP A 144 33.87 -41.61 9.68
CA ASP A 144 35.07 -41.86 10.50
C ASP A 144 35.37 -43.36 10.49
N GLU A 145 36.62 -43.70 10.20
CA GLU A 145 37.21 -45.05 10.26
C GLU A 145 37.94 -45.26 11.60
#